data_AF-A0A2E8MGU3-F1
#
_entry.id   AF-A0A2E8MGU3-F1
#
_cell.length_a   1.000
_cell.length_b   1.000
_cell.length_c   1.000
_cell.angle_alpha   90.00
_cell.angle_beta   90.00
_cell.angle_gamma   90.00
#
_symmetry.space_group_name_H-M   'P 1'
#
loop_
_entity.id
_entity.type
_entity.pdbx_description
1 polymer ?
#
loop_
_entity_poly.entity_id
_entity_poly.type
_entity_poly.pdbx_seq_one_letter_code
_entity_poly.pdbx_strand_id
1 'polypeptide(L)'
;MSLTASCFGVYTDYGKLRGAIVGNAEGLSLPPFNPTLHHYNDEVQAALKASGDQPLDIRTAMPERWEKTTEQLDNLAALYQENGITVSRPRPYTAAETCYLAELQPGASLLYPADPVYTVGKHYLELNIRRAYRRKEVFPLRELLVPLLAADPETHHTIMPPA
;
A
#
# COMPACT_ATOMS: atom_id res chain seq x y z
N MET A 1 -0.66 -6.61 33.63
CA MET A 1 0.41 -6.52 32.62
C MET A 1 0.21 -5.21 31.88
N SER A 2 1.15 -4.27 32.03
CA SER A 2 1.10 -2.98 31.35
C SER A 2 1.36 -3.22 29.85
N LEU A 3 0.42 -2.83 28.99
CA LEU A 3 0.66 -2.72 27.55
C LEU A 3 1.77 -1.69 27.38
N THR A 4 3.00 -2.15 27.15
CA THR A 4 4.07 -1.26 26.71
C THR A 4 3.56 -0.51 25.49
N ALA A 5 3.42 0.81 25.62
CA ALA A 5 3.09 1.68 24.51
C ALA A 5 3.99 1.30 23.33
N SER A 6 3.38 0.85 22.24
CA SER A 6 4.09 0.54 21.01
C SER A 6 4.72 1.84 20.50
N CYS A 7 6.02 2.00 20.74
CA CYS A 7 6.80 3.12 20.22
C CYS A 7 6.75 3.09 18.68
N PHE A 8 6.23 4.16 18.07
CA PHE A 8 6.33 4.38 16.63
C PHE A 8 7.77 4.80 16.26
N GLY A 9 8.29 4.27 15.15
CA GLY A 9 9.52 4.77 14.54
C GLY A 9 10.52 3.72 14.08
N VAL A 10 11.39 4.09 13.13
CA VAL A 10 12.41 3.23 12.52
C VAL A 10 13.67 4.04 12.24
N TYR A 11 14.81 3.65 12.82
CA TYR A 11 16.10 4.35 12.64
C TYR A 11 17.05 3.65 11.66
N THR A 12 16.77 2.40 11.34
CA THR A 12 17.63 1.53 10.51
C THR A 12 16.79 0.45 9.83
N ASP A 13 17.20 0.00 8.66
CA ASP A 13 16.56 -1.13 7.96
C ASP A 13 16.92 -2.52 8.54
N TYR A 14 17.94 -2.59 9.39
CA TYR A 14 18.48 -3.86 9.95
C TYR A 14 18.24 -4.01 11.46
N GLY A 15 17.50 -3.09 12.06
CA GLY A 15 17.14 -3.15 13.48
C GLY A 15 16.14 -4.27 13.76
N LYS A 16 15.85 -4.51 15.04
CA LYS A 16 14.81 -5.48 15.42
C LYS A 16 13.44 -4.97 14.95
N LEU A 17 12.83 -5.69 14.01
CA LEU A 17 11.46 -5.44 13.57
C LEU A 17 10.47 -5.76 14.70
N ARG A 18 9.57 -4.81 15.00
CA ARG A 18 8.54 -4.95 16.05
C ARG A 18 7.13 -4.82 15.52
N GLY A 19 6.95 -4.02 14.47
CA GLY A 19 5.68 -3.85 13.79
C GLY A 19 5.90 -3.72 12.28
N ALA A 20 4.95 -4.22 11.49
CA ALA A 20 4.98 -4.16 10.04
C ALA A 20 3.57 -3.94 9.49
N ILE A 21 3.48 -3.23 8.36
CA ILE A 21 2.26 -3.16 7.56
C ILE A 21 2.44 -4.06 6.36
N VAL A 22 1.55 -5.04 6.19
CA VAL A 22 1.51 -5.92 5.02
C VAL A 22 0.37 -5.48 4.13
N GLY A 23 0.64 -5.36 2.83
CA GLY A 23 -0.33 -4.93 1.82
C GLY A 23 -1.48 -5.91 1.59
N ASN A 24 -2.37 -5.55 0.68
CA ASN A 24 -3.53 -6.36 0.29
C ASN A 24 -3.72 -6.36 -1.24
N ALA A 25 -4.14 -7.49 -1.80
CA ALA A 25 -4.52 -7.64 -3.20
C ALA A 25 -6.01 -7.34 -3.46
N GLU A 26 -6.82 -7.14 -2.42
CA GLU A 26 -8.22 -6.75 -2.55
C GLU A 26 -8.35 -5.41 -3.31
N GLY A 27 -9.21 -5.39 -4.33
CA GLY A 27 -9.40 -4.22 -5.18
C GLY A 27 -8.20 -3.85 -6.04
N LEU A 28 -7.23 -4.76 -6.23
CA LEU A 28 -6.08 -4.52 -7.10
C LEU A 28 -6.53 -4.35 -8.56
N SER A 29 -6.37 -3.12 -9.06
CA SER A 29 -6.70 -2.73 -10.41
C SER A 29 -5.58 -1.89 -11.02
N LEU A 30 -5.00 -2.37 -12.11
CA LEU A 30 -3.93 -1.66 -12.81
C LEU A 30 -4.49 -0.55 -13.70
N PRO A 31 -3.79 0.60 -13.83
CA PRO A 31 -4.23 1.66 -14.73
C PRO A 31 -4.19 1.19 -16.19
N PRO A 32 -4.93 1.85 -17.11
CA PRO A 32 -4.88 1.57 -18.54
C PRO A 32 -3.46 1.55 -19.10
N PHE A 33 -3.26 0.78 -20.18
CA PHE A 33 -1.95 0.62 -20.79
C PHE A 33 -1.34 1.98 -21.18
N ASN A 34 -0.09 2.20 -20.79
CA ASN A 34 0.71 3.33 -21.24
C ASN A 34 2.07 2.79 -21.70
N PRO A 35 2.60 3.20 -22.87
CA PRO A 35 3.92 2.78 -23.36
C PRO A 35 5.07 3.00 -22.36
N THR A 36 4.95 3.94 -21.42
CA THR A 36 5.94 4.16 -20.37
C THR A 36 5.94 3.05 -19.30
N LEU A 37 4.94 2.16 -19.27
CA LEU A 37 4.79 1.05 -18.34
C LEU A 37 5.46 -0.25 -18.84
N HIS A 38 6.67 -0.14 -19.39
CA HIS A 38 7.43 -1.25 -19.98
C HIS A 38 8.02 -2.25 -18.96
N HIS A 39 7.84 -2.02 -17.66
CA HIS A 39 8.32 -2.89 -16.57
C HIS A 39 7.41 -4.10 -16.34
N TYR A 40 6.21 -4.11 -16.90
CA TYR A 40 5.33 -5.28 -16.85
C TYR A 40 5.82 -6.37 -17.80
N ASN A 41 5.64 -7.63 -17.41
CA ASN A 41 5.91 -8.76 -18.29
C ASN A 41 4.91 -8.81 -19.47
N ASP A 42 5.20 -9.63 -20.47
CA ASP A 42 4.41 -9.70 -21.71
C ASP A 42 2.93 -10.09 -21.45
N GLU A 43 2.70 -10.97 -20.48
CA GLU A 43 1.37 -11.42 -20.08
C GLU A 43 0.50 -10.25 -19.57
N VAL A 44 1.02 -9.47 -18.62
CA VAL A 44 0.32 -8.30 -18.06
C VAL A 44 0.17 -7.20 -19.11
N GLN A 45 1.19 -6.98 -19.94
CA GLN A 45 1.09 -6.01 -21.04
C GLN A 45 -0.01 -6.39 -22.05
N ALA A 46 -0.14 -7.67 -22.39
CA ALA A 46 -1.19 -8.15 -23.29
C ALA A 46 -2.58 -7.94 -22.69
N ALA A 47 -2.76 -8.27 -21.40
CA ALA A 47 -4.02 -8.05 -20.68
C ALA A 47 -4.40 -6.55 -20.61
N LEU A 48 -3.43 -5.68 -20.31
CA LEU A 48 -3.63 -4.22 -20.28
C LEU A 48 -3.98 -3.64 -21.66
N LYS A 49 -3.36 -4.14 -22.73
CA LYS A 49 -3.72 -3.71 -24.10
C LYS A 49 -5.14 -4.18 -24.47
N ALA A 50 -5.53 -5.37 -24.03
CA ALA A 50 -6.86 -5.92 -24.26
C ALA A 50 -7.96 -5.17 -23.49
N SER A 51 -7.65 -4.56 -22.34
CA SER A 51 -8.61 -3.75 -21.58
C SER A 51 -8.84 -2.35 -22.14
N GLY A 52 -8.06 -1.91 -23.13
CA GLY A 52 -8.16 -0.59 -23.73
C GLY A 52 -7.97 0.52 -22.69
N ASP A 53 -8.89 1.48 -22.66
CA ASP A 53 -8.86 2.61 -21.72
C ASP A 53 -9.46 2.29 -20.34
N GLN A 54 -9.85 1.04 -20.10
CA GLN A 54 -10.39 0.61 -18.81
C GLN A 54 -9.28 0.11 -17.88
N PRO A 55 -9.38 0.37 -16.56
CA PRO A 55 -8.45 -0.21 -15.61
C PRO A 55 -8.64 -1.74 -15.55
N LEU A 56 -7.54 -2.47 -15.37
CA LEU A 56 -7.53 -3.93 -15.39
C LEU A 56 -7.71 -4.47 -13.97
N ASP A 57 -8.90 -4.97 -13.64
CA ASP A 57 -9.12 -5.76 -12.41
C ASP A 57 -8.37 -7.08 -12.49
N ILE A 58 -7.37 -7.24 -11.62
CA ILE A 58 -6.48 -8.41 -11.63
C ILE A 58 -7.20 -9.67 -11.15
N ARG A 59 -8.18 -9.56 -10.26
CA ARG A 59 -8.97 -10.72 -9.81
C ARG A 59 -9.75 -11.33 -10.97
N THR A 60 -10.34 -10.49 -11.83
CA THR A 60 -11.13 -10.97 -12.98
C THR A 60 -10.26 -11.35 -14.16
N ALA A 61 -9.26 -10.53 -14.51
CA ALA A 61 -8.46 -10.74 -15.71
C ALA A 61 -7.37 -11.81 -15.54
N MET A 62 -6.88 -11.99 -14.31
CA MET A 62 -5.75 -12.88 -14.01
C MET A 62 -5.96 -13.60 -12.66
N PRO A 63 -7.02 -14.42 -12.52
CA PRO A 63 -7.45 -14.97 -11.23
C PRO A 63 -6.37 -15.78 -10.51
N GLU A 64 -5.65 -16.65 -11.22
CA GLU A 64 -4.56 -17.45 -10.61
C GLU A 64 -3.44 -16.56 -10.05
N ARG A 65 -3.10 -15.48 -10.75
CA ARG A 65 -2.12 -14.49 -10.27
C ARG A 65 -2.63 -13.78 -9.03
N TRP A 66 -3.90 -13.39 -9.03
CA TRP A 66 -4.54 -12.75 -7.89
C TRP A 66 -4.56 -13.66 -6.65
N GLU A 67 -4.96 -14.92 -6.82
CA GLU A 67 -5.01 -15.94 -5.76
C GLU A 67 -3.62 -16.16 -5.15
N LYS A 68 -2.61 -16.43 -5.99
CA LYS A 68 -1.23 -16.62 -5.53
C LYS A 68 -0.66 -15.38 -4.84
N THR A 69 -0.97 -14.18 -5.33
CA THR A 69 -0.55 -12.93 -4.69
C THR A 69 -1.19 -12.78 -3.31
N THR A 70 -2.47 -13.09 -3.19
CA THR A 70 -3.21 -13.05 -1.92
C THR A 70 -2.63 -14.04 -0.92
N GLU A 71 -2.42 -15.29 -1.34
CA GLU A 71 -1.78 -16.33 -0.52
C GLU A 71 -0.38 -15.91 -0.06
N GLN A 72 0.43 -15.32 -0.93
CA GLN A 72 1.77 -14.85 -0.57
C GLN A 72 1.73 -13.74 0.50
N LEU A 73 0.79 -12.80 0.39
CA LEU A 73 0.64 -11.71 1.38
C LEU A 73 0.12 -12.24 2.72
N ASP A 74 -0.83 -13.17 2.70
CA ASP A 74 -1.38 -13.80 3.90
C ASP A 74 -0.30 -14.62 4.62
N ASN A 75 0.49 -15.40 3.88
CA ASN A 75 1.61 -16.16 4.42
C ASN A 75 2.72 -15.25 4.98
N LEU A 76 3.00 -14.11 4.34
CA LEU A 76 3.97 -13.13 4.86
C LEU A 76 3.50 -12.52 6.19
N ALA A 77 2.21 -12.16 6.28
CA ALA A 77 1.62 -11.65 7.52
C ALA A 77 1.68 -12.69 8.64
N ALA A 78 1.31 -13.94 8.35
CA ALA A 78 1.38 -15.05 9.30
C ALA A 78 2.82 -15.27 9.80
N LEU A 79 3.80 -15.31 8.88
CA LEU A 79 5.21 -15.48 9.22
C LEU A 79 5.70 -14.38 10.17
N TYR A 80 5.35 -13.12 9.93
CA TYR A 80 5.70 -12.02 10.84
C TYR A 80 5.04 -12.19 12.22
N GLN A 81 3.76 -12.55 12.26
CA GLN A 81 3.05 -12.78 13.54
C GLN A 81 3.65 -13.94 14.33
N GLU A 82 3.99 -15.06 13.69
CA GLU A 82 4.66 -16.21 14.30
C GLU A 82 6.02 -15.83 14.92
N ASN A 83 6.68 -14.82 14.36
CA ASN A 83 7.94 -14.26 14.86
C ASN A 83 7.75 -13.11 15.88
N GLY A 84 6.53 -12.91 16.39
CA GLY A 84 6.22 -11.93 17.43
C GLY A 84 6.19 -10.47 16.94
N ILE A 85 6.09 -10.24 15.62
CA ILE A 85 5.94 -8.92 15.03
C ILE A 85 4.45 -8.56 15.01
N THR A 86 4.11 -7.35 15.44
CA THR A 86 2.75 -6.83 15.28
C THR A 86 2.48 -6.52 13.80
N VAL A 87 1.52 -7.21 13.19
CA VAL A 87 1.14 -6.98 11.79
C VAL A 87 -0.15 -6.18 11.73
N SER A 88 -0.14 -5.11 10.94
CA SER A 88 -1.32 -4.36 10.54
C SER A 88 -1.56 -4.51 9.05
N ARG A 89 -2.81 -4.45 8.62
CA ARG A 89 -3.17 -4.48 7.19
C ARG A 89 -4.10 -3.33 6.83
N PRO A 90 -3.90 -2.67 5.68
CA PRO A 90 -4.83 -1.64 5.23
C PRO A 90 -6.19 -2.27 4.93
N ARG A 91 -7.26 -1.58 5.34
CA ARG A 91 -8.61 -1.93 4.91
C ARG A 91 -8.79 -1.69 3.40
N PRO A 92 -9.80 -2.32 2.77
CA PRO A 92 -10.20 -1.95 1.42
C PRO A 92 -10.57 -0.46 1.30
N TYR A 93 -10.45 0.07 0.09
CA TYR A 93 -10.90 1.43 -0.21
C TYR A 93 -12.41 1.56 -0.04
N THR A 94 -12.84 2.72 0.45
CA THR A 94 -14.24 3.13 0.34
C THR A 94 -14.58 3.47 -1.11
N ALA A 95 -15.87 3.58 -1.42
CA ALA A 95 -16.32 4.06 -2.74
C ALA A 95 -15.76 5.46 -3.07
N ALA A 96 -15.73 6.36 -2.09
CA ALA A 96 -15.19 7.72 -2.28
C ALA A 96 -13.69 7.70 -2.58
N GLU A 97 -12.91 6.91 -1.83
CA GLU A 97 -11.46 6.77 -2.06
C GLU A 97 -11.15 6.10 -3.40
N THR A 98 -11.98 5.13 -3.81
CA THR A 98 -11.86 4.48 -5.13
C THR A 98 -11.98 5.51 -6.26
N CYS A 99 -12.91 6.45 -6.14
CA CYS A 99 -13.14 7.52 -7.12
C CYS A 99 -12.09 8.64 -7.08
N TYR A 100 -11.25 8.74 -6.04
CA TYR A 100 -10.25 9.80 -5.94
C TYR A 100 -9.27 9.76 -7.13
N LEU A 101 -9.22 10.86 -7.89
CA LEU A 101 -8.39 11.05 -9.09
C LEU A 101 -8.62 10.00 -10.20
N ALA A 102 -9.75 9.31 -10.19
CA ALA A 102 -10.06 8.29 -11.19
C ALA A 102 -10.20 8.87 -12.60
N GLU A 103 -10.60 10.14 -12.71
CA GLU A 103 -10.67 10.91 -13.96
C GLU A 103 -9.30 11.23 -14.56
N LEU A 104 -8.25 11.31 -13.73
CA LEU A 104 -6.89 11.56 -14.17
C LEU A 104 -6.18 10.24 -14.52
N GLN A 105 -6.32 9.23 -13.68
CA GLN A 105 -5.83 7.88 -13.93
C GLN A 105 -6.61 6.88 -13.07
N PRO A 106 -7.45 6.02 -13.68
CA PRO A 106 -8.18 5.02 -12.91
C PRO A 106 -7.24 3.88 -12.47
N GLY A 107 -7.71 3.08 -11.52
CA GLY A 107 -6.95 2.02 -10.87
C GLY A 107 -6.87 2.18 -9.36
N ALA A 108 -6.37 1.13 -8.71
CA ALA A 108 -6.21 1.06 -7.27
C ALA A 108 -5.19 -0.03 -6.91
N SER A 109 -4.34 0.23 -5.92
CA SER A 109 -3.46 -0.80 -5.36
C SER A 109 -3.37 -0.59 -3.84
N LEU A 110 -3.27 -1.67 -3.09
CA LEU A 110 -2.86 -1.67 -1.68
C LEU A 110 -1.69 -2.63 -1.45
N LEU A 111 -1.02 -3.02 -2.52
CA LEU A 111 -0.01 -4.08 -2.51
C LEU A 111 1.29 -3.63 -1.84
N TYR A 112 1.63 -2.34 -1.97
CA TYR A 112 2.93 -1.78 -1.58
C TYR A 112 2.77 -0.64 -0.57
N PRO A 113 2.47 -0.94 0.71
CA PRO A 113 2.26 0.10 1.72
C PRO A 113 3.50 0.96 2.01
N ALA A 114 4.69 0.53 1.59
CA ALA A 114 5.94 1.27 1.74
C ALA A 114 6.18 2.32 0.65
N ASP A 115 5.51 2.25 -0.49
CA ASP A 115 5.73 3.17 -1.62
C ASP A 115 5.23 4.61 -1.37
N PRO A 116 4.04 4.84 -0.78
CA PRO A 116 3.51 6.19 -0.60
C PRO A 116 4.10 6.90 0.61
N VAL A 117 4.97 6.26 1.39
CA VAL A 117 5.36 6.75 2.72
C VAL A 117 6.82 6.46 3.01
N TYR A 118 7.39 7.17 3.98
CA TYR A 118 8.71 6.89 4.49
C TYR A 118 8.78 7.19 5.98
N THR A 119 9.52 6.39 6.75
CA THR A 119 9.69 6.61 8.19
C THR A 119 11.16 6.74 8.53
N VAL A 120 11.55 7.84 9.17
CA VAL A 120 12.92 8.09 9.66
C VAL A 120 12.87 8.52 11.11
N GLY A 121 13.39 7.69 12.01
CA GLY A 121 13.20 7.87 13.45
C GLY A 121 11.72 7.96 13.77
N LYS A 122 11.31 9.07 14.40
CA LYS A 122 9.91 9.37 14.72
C LYS A 122 9.18 10.21 13.66
N HIS A 123 9.79 10.44 12.50
CA HIS A 123 9.19 11.19 11.39
C HIS A 123 8.51 10.25 10.41
N TYR A 124 7.20 10.42 10.22
CA TYR A 124 6.41 9.77 9.19
C TYR A 124 6.13 10.75 8.06
N LEU A 125 6.57 10.40 6.87
CA LEU A 125 6.51 11.23 5.67
C LEU A 125 5.55 10.57 4.68
N GLU A 126 4.47 11.25 4.32
CA GLU A 126 3.69 10.87 3.16
C GLU A 126 4.32 11.46 1.90
N LEU A 127 4.72 10.59 0.99
CA LEU A 127 5.40 10.93 -0.24
C LEU A 127 4.41 11.25 -1.35
N ASN A 128 4.88 11.99 -2.34
CA ASN A 128 4.11 12.27 -3.54
C ASN A 128 4.44 11.26 -4.66
N ILE A 129 3.56 10.29 -4.85
CA ILE A 129 3.66 9.35 -5.97
C ILE A 129 3.22 10.03 -7.27
N ARG A 130 4.05 9.91 -8.31
CA ARG A 130 3.78 10.46 -9.66
C ARG A 130 2.54 9.86 -10.32
N ARG A 131 2.19 8.61 -10.03
CA ARG A 131 1.02 7.92 -10.59
C ARG A 131 -0.24 8.28 -9.80
N ALA A 132 -1.19 8.95 -10.45
CA ALA A 132 -2.37 9.50 -9.77
C ALA A 132 -3.23 8.43 -9.08
N TYR A 133 -3.42 7.27 -9.72
CA TYR A 133 -4.21 6.16 -9.15
C TYR A 133 -3.64 5.61 -7.83
N ARG A 134 -2.34 5.85 -7.56
CA ARG A 134 -1.64 5.41 -6.34
C ARG A 134 -1.66 6.45 -5.22
N ARG A 135 -2.00 7.71 -5.52
CA ARG A 135 -2.04 8.77 -4.50
C ARG A 135 -3.10 8.53 -3.41
N LYS A 136 -4.08 7.65 -3.67
CA LYS A 136 -5.08 7.21 -2.69
C LYS A 136 -4.56 6.17 -1.68
N GLU A 137 -3.39 5.58 -1.90
CA GLU A 137 -2.79 4.55 -1.04
C GLU A 137 -2.59 5.02 0.41
N VAL A 138 -2.44 6.33 0.62
CA VAL A 138 -2.31 6.90 1.97
C VAL A 138 -3.59 6.82 2.79
N PHE A 139 -4.79 6.73 2.20
CA PHE A 139 -6.03 6.85 2.98
C PHE A 139 -6.21 5.69 3.97
N PRO A 140 -6.11 4.41 3.58
CA PRO A 140 -6.18 3.31 4.53
C PRO A 140 -4.95 3.25 5.46
N LEU A 141 -3.79 3.76 5.04
CA LEU A 141 -2.60 3.82 5.87
C LEU A 141 -2.73 4.84 7.01
N ARG A 142 -3.34 5.99 6.75
CA ARG A 142 -3.60 7.01 7.78
C ARG A 142 -4.46 6.46 8.91
N GLU A 143 -5.44 5.61 8.61
CA GLU A 143 -6.27 4.98 9.64
C GLU A 143 -5.46 4.09 10.59
N LEU A 144 -4.43 3.41 10.08
CA LEU A 144 -3.53 2.59 10.89
C LEU A 144 -2.52 3.44 11.68
N LEU A 145 -1.97 4.48 11.04
CA LEU A 145 -0.78 5.16 11.55
C LEU A 145 -1.08 6.42 12.35
N VAL A 146 -2.12 7.19 12.01
CA VAL A 146 -2.45 8.43 12.75
C VAL A 146 -2.67 8.17 14.25
N PRO A 147 -3.36 7.09 14.69
CA PRO A 147 -3.46 6.80 16.12
C PRO A 147 -2.11 6.50 16.78
N LEU A 148 -1.20 5.81 16.06
CA LEU A 148 0.13 5.47 16.58
C LEU A 148 1.02 6.71 16.71
N LEU A 149 0.93 7.63 15.76
CA LEU A 149 1.62 8.92 15.80
C LEU A 149 1.10 9.75 16.98
N ALA A 150 -0.23 9.89 17.10
CA ALA A 150 -0.85 10.69 18.16
C ALA A 150 -0.56 10.18 19.59
N ALA A 151 -0.17 8.91 19.74
CA ALA A 151 0.18 8.32 21.03
C ALA A 151 1.55 8.78 21.57
N ASP A 152 2.41 9.37 20.74
CA ASP A 152 3.74 9.84 21.13
C ASP A 152 3.95 11.30 20.66
N PRO A 153 4.05 12.28 21.58
CA PRO A 153 4.15 13.70 21.26
C PRO A 153 5.45 14.08 20.54
N GLU A 154 6.46 13.20 20.51
CA GLU A 154 7.70 13.42 19.77
C GLU A 154 7.63 12.91 18.32
N THR A 155 6.49 12.36 17.89
CA THR A 155 6.31 11.98 16.49
C THR A 155 5.96 13.17 15.62
N HIS A 156 6.38 13.09 14.36
CA HIS A 156 6.16 14.15 13.38
C HIS A 156 5.54 13.55 12.13
N HIS A 157 4.38 14.06 11.73
CA HIS A 157 3.71 13.70 10.49
C HIS A 157 3.90 14.82 9.47
N THR A 158 4.55 14.50 8.35
CA THR A 158 4.76 15.44 7.24
C THR A 158 4.12 14.89 5.98
N ILE A 159 3.43 15.74 5.22
CA ILE A 159 2.86 15.39 3.93
C ILE A 159 3.61 16.20 2.87
N MET A 160 4.26 15.52 1.93
CA MET A 160 4.90 16.19 0.80
C MET A 160 3.85 16.94 -0.02
N PRO A 161 4.15 18.17 -0.48
CA PRO A 161 3.23 18.92 -1.33
C PRO A 161 2.82 18.13 -2.58
N PRO A 162 1.56 18.26 -3.03
CA PRO A 162 1.12 17.69 -4.30
C PRO A 162 1.92 18.28 -5.47
N ALA A 163 2.05 17.51 -6.54
CA ALA A 163 2.86 17.77 -7.73
C ALA A 163 1.97 17.66 -8.96
#